data_AF-A0A1H0R1R8-F1
#
_entry.id   AF-A0A1H0R1R8-F1
#
_cell.length_a   1.000
_cell.length_b   1.000
_cell.length_c   1.000
_cell.angle_alpha   90.00
_cell.angle_beta   90.00
_cell.angle_gamma   90.00
#
_symmetry.space_group_name_H-M   'P 1'
#
loop_
_entity.id
_entity.type
_entity.pdbx_description
1 polymer ?
#
loop_
_entity_poly.entity_id
_entity_poly.type
_entity_poly.pdbx_seq_one_letter_code
_entity_poly.pdbx_strand_id
1 'polypeptide(L)'
;MVGSPVASTHALHAAIAPAAALIDERRALYRLAIDLFAPGAELSDNLVDHPIVRYEIGRVLAGQGHLDLERLAGAAAVRVRDVGVAVVSDPAAASLIEAPLRIVAPPGVCPEPLTESDGARFGDALEIVAEGVRLFREIAPQMADDLLAHVSMLALLKRETSGGVVSASSRYVPGIVLIDEPSTPLEVAEALVHEGAHEKFFDLAIVKEFVDARAEDVDFFENSWSHARWPLEQTFAAWHAYTCLAQFSTSAGTEPPGPHSLLPVARARATEIGDWLLEHEEVLLSDSRRLLHGLHGSPAGAVMRRSEVDCATLCDETLDDGHFRLHPDVRIRRASTGRAVVGRATQPPGIFWLDSDASWVVGQLNDETPTSVELLLSQACEEWQTISDLALRRLRTTIGSLASWSLIEPAQTSEKE
;
A
#
# COMPACT_ATOMS: atom_id res chain seq x y z
N MET A 1 -16.99 -0.86 34.34
CA MET A 1 -16.39 0.13 33.44
C MET A 1 -16.93 -0.17 32.05
N VAL A 2 -17.64 0.78 31.43
CA VAL A 2 -18.10 0.63 30.04
C VAL A 2 -16.87 0.92 29.18
N GLY A 3 -16.34 -0.09 28.49
CA GLY A 3 -15.19 0.10 27.60
C GLY A 3 -15.54 1.13 26.52
N SER A 4 -14.58 1.98 26.16
CA SER A 4 -14.73 2.85 24.99
C SER A 4 -15.09 2.01 23.77
N PRO A 5 -16.01 2.47 22.90
CA PRO A 5 -16.36 1.73 21.69
C PRO A 5 -15.09 1.55 20.84
N VAL A 6 -14.78 0.30 20.49
CA VAL A 6 -13.73 -0.03 19.51
C VAL A 6 -14.11 0.66 18.20
N ALA A 7 -13.21 1.48 17.66
CA ALA A 7 -13.46 2.15 16.39
C ALA A 7 -13.58 1.11 15.26
N SER A 8 -14.50 1.34 14.32
CA SER A 8 -14.62 0.48 13.14
C SER A 8 -13.33 0.53 12.30
N THR A 9 -12.98 -0.58 11.66
CA THR A 9 -11.74 -0.67 10.88
C THR A 9 -11.68 0.37 9.76
N HIS A 10 -12.77 0.55 9.01
CA HIS A 10 -12.86 1.55 7.95
C HIS A 10 -12.65 2.99 8.46
N ALA A 11 -13.08 3.32 9.69
CA ALA A 11 -12.93 4.66 10.25
C ALA A 11 -11.47 4.94 10.62
N LEU A 12 -10.78 3.95 11.20
CA LEU A 12 -9.35 4.03 11.50
C LEU A 12 -8.53 4.11 10.21
N HIS A 13 -8.89 3.33 9.18
CA HIS A 13 -8.29 3.45 7.86
C HIS A 13 -8.43 4.87 7.30
N ALA A 14 -9.65 5.40 7.24
CA ALA A 14 -9.91 6.74 6.72
C ALA A 14 -9.16 7.83 7.50
N ALA A 15 -8.93 7.62 8.80
CA ALA A 15 -8.19 8.55 9.65
C ALA A 15 -6.66 8.50 9.43
N ILE A 16 -6.13 7.42 8.86
CA ILE A 16 -4.75 7.30 8.39
C ILE A 16 -4.66 7.81 6.95
N ALA A 17 -5.44 7.23 6.05
CA ALA A 17 -5.63 7.65 4.68
C ALA A 17 -6.95 7.11 4.12
N PRO A 18 -7.86 7.99 3.65
CA PRO A 18 -9.01 7.56 2.87
C PRO A 18 -8.57 6.75 1.64
N ALA A 19 -9.36 5.76 1.22
CA ALA A 19 -9.00 4.87 0.11
C ALA A 19 -8.59 5.62 -1.17
N ALA A 20 -9.32 6.67 -1.55
CA ALA A 20 -9.00 7.50 -2.71
C ALA A 20 -7.63 8.20 -2.60
N ALA A 21 -7.29 8.72 -1.41
CA ALA A 21 -6.00 9.35 -1.16
C ALA A 21 -4.86 8.32 -1.24
N LEU A 22 -5.08 7.12 -0.71
CA LEU A 22 -4.10 6.05 -0.72
C LEU A 22 -3.82 5.53 -2.15
N ILE A 23 -4.88 5.36 -2.95
CA ILE A 23 -4.78 4.98 -4.37
C ILE A 23 -4.02 6.06 -5.17
N ASP A 24 -4.33 7.32 -4.95
CA ASP A 24 -3.69 8.43 -5.62
C ASP A 24 -2.19 8.56 -5.27
N GLU A 25 -1.84 8.44 -3.98
CA GLU A 25 -0.44 8.39 -3.55
C GLU A 25 0.29 7.17 -4.15
N ARG A 26 -0.31 5.99 -4.11
CA ARG A 26 0.23 4.79 -4.79
C ARG A 26 0.47 5.03 -6.28
N ARG A 27 -0.49 5.65 -6.99
CA ARG A 27 -0.34 5.97 -8.41
C ARG A 27 0.82 6.94 -8.65
N ALA A 28 1.02 7.92 -7.79
CA ALA A 28 2.16 8.84 -7.87
C ALA A 28 3.50 8.10 -7.72
N LEU A 29 3.59 7.14 -6.79
CA LEU A 29 4.78 6.28 -6.61
C LEU A 29 5.09 5.48 -7.87
N TYR A 30 4.11 4.76 -8.41
CA TYR A 30 4.36 3.94 -9.60
C TYR A 30 4.67 4.78 -10.85
N ARG A 31 4.05 5.94 -11.01
CA ARG A 31 4.41 6.88 -12.09
C ARG A 31 5.83 7.40 -11.96
N LEU A 32 6.25 7.76 -10.74
CA LEU A 32 7.63 8.15 -10.49
C LEU A 32 8.59 7.02 -10.87
N ALA A 33 8.29 5.78 -10.47
CA ALA A 33 9.13 4.64 -10.84
C ALA A 33 9.25 4.46 -12.36
N ILE A 34 8.15 4.64 -13.10
CA ILE A 34 8.17 4.64 -14.57
C ILE A 34 9.03 5.78 -15.11
N ASP A 35 8.94 6.99 -14.57
CA ASP A 35 9.79 8.11 -15.04
C ASP A 35 11.28 7.86 -14.83
N LEU A 36 11.64 7.10 -13.79
CA LEU A 36 13.02 6.75 -13.50
C LEU A 36 13.56 5.70 -14.48
N PHE A 37 12.74 4.73 -14.91
CA PHE A 37 13.18 3.62 -15.78
C PHE A 37 12.89 3.83 -17.27
N ALA A 38 11.85 4.59 -17.61
CA ALA A 38 11.40 4.86 -18.96
C ALA A 38 10.92 6.33 -19.07
N PRO A 39 11.85 7.32 -19.02
CA PRO A 39 11.49 8.74 -19.10
C PRO A 39 10.62 9.06 -20.31
N GLY A 40 9.50 9.76 -20.07
CA GLY A 40 8.54 10.15 -21.11
C GLY A 40 7.46 9.10 -21.40
N ALA A 41 7.52 7.91 -20.79
CA ALA A 41 6.40 6.98 -20.83
C ALA A 41 5.29 7.46 -19.87
N GLU A 42 4.07 7.58 -20.38
CA GLU A 42 2.90 7.89 -19.57
C GLU A 42 2.00 6.67 -19.42
N LEU A 43 1.60 6.38 -18.17
CA LEU A 43 0.63 5.34 -17.86
C LEU A 43 -0.70 5.96 -17.42
N SER A 44 -1.79 5.46 -18.00
CA SER A 44 -3.15 5.78 -17.55
C SER A 44 -3.39 5.22 -16.14
N ASP A 45 -4.37 5.77 -15.42
CA ASP A 45 -4.76 5.30 -14.08
C ASP A 45 -5.05 3.79 -14.08
N ASN A 46 -5.82 3.30 -15.06
CA ASN A 46 -6.16 1.88 -15.19
C ASN A 46 -4.91 1.00 -15.34
N LEU A 47 -3.90 1.48 -16.05
CA LEU A 47 -2.68 0.71 -16.29
C LEU A 47 -1.76 0.71 -15.06
N VAL A 48 -1.66 1.86 -14.37
CA VAL A 48 -0.91 1.96 -13.11
C VAL A 48 -1.49 1.06 -12.02
N ASP A 49 -2.81 0.90 -12.00
CA ASP A 49 -3.49 0.05 -11.02
C ASP A 49 -3.45 -1.44 -11.40
N HIS A 50 -3.10 -1.77 -12.65
CA HIS A 50 -3.12 -3.14 -13.13
C HIS A 50 -2.10 -4.00 -12.37
N PRO A 51 -2.49 -5.13 -11.74
CA PRO A 51 -1.60 -5.89 -10.84
C PRO A 51 -0.30 -6.38 -11.50
N ILE A 52 -0.37 -6.79 -12.78
CA ILE A 52 0.82 -7.20 -13.53
C ILE A 52 1.76 -6.03 -13.80
N VAL A 53 1.24 -4.81 -14.05
CA VAL A 53 2.08 -3.62 -14.21
C VAL A 53 2.77 -3.28 -12.89
N ARG A 54 2.02 -3.32 -11.79
CA ARG A 54 2.55 -3.12 -10.44
C ARG A 54 3.65 -4.13 -10.10
N TYR A 55 3.45 -5.41 -10.45
CA TYR A 55 4.46 -6.46 -10.30
C TYR A 55 5.73 -6.16 -11.10
N GLU A 56 5.61 -5.78 -12.37
CA GLU A 56 6.78 -5.48 -13.21
C GLU A 56 7.54 -4.25 -12.70
N ILE A 57 6.85 -3.20 -12.26
CA ILE A 57 7.49 -2.04 -11.64
C ILE A 57 8.22 -2.45 -10.35
N GLY A 58 7.55 -3.21 -9.48
CA GLY A 58 8.13 -3.71 -8.23
C GLY A 58 9.37 -4.59 -8.47
N ARG A 59 9.33 -5.47 -9.48
CA ARG A 59 10.46 -6.31 -9.89
C ARG A 59 11.67 -5.47 -10.26
N VAL A 60 11.50 -4.45 -11.10
CA VAL A 60 12.60 -3.58 -11.55
C VAL A 60 13.11 -2.69 -10.41
N LEU A 61 12.23 -2.19 -9.53
CA LEU A 61 12.63 -1.49 -8.30
C LEU A 61 13.47 -2.36 -7.37
N ALA A 62 13.18 -3.66 -7.29
CA ALA A 62 14.00 -4.64 -6.57
C ALA A 62 15.31 -5.00 -7.30
N GLY A 63 15.67 -4.30 -8.38
CA GLY A 63 16.89 -4.53 -9.15
C GLY A 63 16.83 -5.78 -10.04
N GLN A 64 15.65 -6.37 -10.23
CA GLN A 64 15.50 -7.56 -11.06
C GLN A 64 15.18 -7.15 -12.49
N GLY A 65 16.18 -7.16 -13.38
CA GLY A 65 16.00 -6.93 -14.82
C GLY A 65 15.58 -5.51 -15.21
N HIS A 66 14.99 -5.37 -16.40
CA HIS A 66 14.53 -4.08 -16.95
C HIS A 66 13.01 -4.07 -17.12
N LEU A 67 12.46 -2.86 -17.26
CA LEU A 67 11.04 -2.64 -17.51
C LEU A 67 10.73 -2.95 -18.98
N ASP A 68 9.79 -3.87 -19.21
CA ASP A 68 9.34 -4.28 -20.54
C ASP A 68 8.00 -3.61 -20.86
N LEU A 69 8.05 -2.55 -21.67
CA LEU A 69 6.87 -1.77 -22.04
C LEU A 69 5.88 -2.57 -22.91
N GLU A 70 6.35 -3.54 -23.70
CA GLU A 70 5.45 -4.41 -24.48
C GLU A 70 4.66 -5.33 -23.56
N ARG A 71 5.30 -5.86 -22.51
CA ARG A 71 4.63 -6.63 -21.47
C ARG A 71 3.61 -5.79 -20.69
N LEU A 72 3.91 -4.52 -20.39
CA LEU A 72 2.93 -3.62 -19.78
C LEU A 72 1.72 -3.39 -20.70
N ALA A 73 1.94 -3.18 -21.99
CA ALA A 73 0.87 -3.05 -22.97
C ALA A 73 0.04 -4.34 -23.10
N GLY A 74 0.70 -5.50 -23.04
CA GLY A 74 0.04 -6.81 -23.02
C GLY A 74 -0.84 -7.02 -21.79
N ALA A 75 -0.41 -6.56 -20.63
CA ALA A 75 -1.22 -6.59 -19.40
C ALA A 75 -2.53 -5.79 -19.56
N ALA A 76 -2.49 -4.65 -20.25
CA ALA A 76 -3.68 -3.84 -20.54
C ALA A 76 -4.75 -4.58 -21.38
N ALA A 77 -4.35 -5.63 -22.10
CA ALA A 77 -5.23 -6.38 -22.98
C ALA A 77 -5.99 -7.53 -22.28
N VAL A 78 -5.70 -7.80 -20.99
CA VAL A 78 -6.39 -8.84 -20.22
C VAL A 78 -7.89 -8.53 -20.19
N ARG A 79 -8.70 -9.42 -20.76
CA ARG A 79 -10.15 -9.27 -20.76
C ARG A 79 -10.74 -9.61 -19.41
N VAL A 80 -11.62 -8.75 -18.93
CA VAL A 80 -12.33 -8.89 -17.66
C VAL A 80 -13.84 -8.75 -17.83
N ARG A 81 -14.59 -9.35 -16.91
CA ARG A 81 -16.02 -9.11 -16.69
C ARG A 81 -16.18 -8.33 -15.40
N ASP A 82 -16.87 -7.18 -15.48
CA ASP A 82 -17.13 -6.35 -14.31
C ASP A 82 -18.45 -6.77 -13.65
N VAL A 83 -18.36 -7.23 -12.40
CA VAL A 83 -19.50 -7.56 -11.53
C VAL A 83 -19.50 -6.72 -10.24
N GLY A 84 -18.90 -5.53 -10.30
CA GLY A 84 -18.53 -4.70 -9.15
C GLY A 84 -17.08 -4.92 -8.69
N VAL A 85 -16.40 -5.88 -9.33
CA VAL A 85 -14.96 -6.12 -9.33
C VAL A 85 -14.61 -6.71 -10.71
N ALA A 86 -13.43 -6.42 -11.23
CA ALA A 86 -12.98 -6.93 -12.53
C ALA A 86 -12.53 -8.40 -12.43
N VAL A 87 -13.37 -9.32 -12.89
CA VAL A 87 -13.09 -10.76 -12.91
C VAL A 87 -12.36 -11.14 -14.19
N VAL A 88 -11.21 -11.79 -14.08
CA VAL A 88 -10.43 -12.29 -15.22
C VAL A 88 -11.28 -13.26 -16.03
N SER A 89 -11.39 -13.00 -17.33
CA SER A 89 -12.24 -13.76 -18.25
C SER A 89 -11.49 -14.23 -19.50
N ASP A 90 -10.26 -13.76 -19.69
CA ASP A 90 -9.47 -14.04 -20.89
C ASP A 90 -9.05 -15.53 -20.97
N PRO A 91 -9.30 -16.24 -22.08
CA PRO A 91 -8.82 -17.60 -22.31
C PRO A 91 -7.30 -17.76 -22.24
N ALA A 92 -6.54 -16.68 -22.49
CA ALA A 92 -5.08 -16.66 -22.35
C ALA A 92 -4.62 -16.29 -20.93
N ALA A 93 -5.54 -16.14 -19.97
CA ALA A 93 -5.24 -15.67 -18.61
C ALA A 93 -4.11 -16.46 -17.94
N ALA A 94 -4.04 -17.78 -18.09
CA ALA A 94 -2.98 -18.60 -17.49
C ALA A 94 -1.57 -18.09 -17.81
N SER A 95 -1.37 -17.56 -19.02
CA SER A 95 -0.10 -16.94 -19.44
C SER A 95 0.04 -15.48 -18.99
N LEU A 96 -1.05 -14.71 -19.02
CA LEU A 96 -1.04 -13.27 -18.73
C LEU A 96 -0.91 -12.97 -17.24
N ILE A 97 -1.43 -13.86 -16.39
CA ILE A 97 -1.34 -13.80 -14.93
C ILE A 97 -0.49 -14.96 -14.36
N GLU A 98 0.51 -15.44 -15.11
CA GLU A 98 1.41 -16.52 -14.67
C GLU A 98 2.12 -16.19 -13.36
N ALA A 99 2.61 -14.96 -13.21
CA ALA A 99 3.34 -14.53 -12.03
C ALA A 99 2.53 -14.70 -10.72
N PRO A 100 1.31 -14.14 -10.58
CA PRO A 100 0.53 -14.36 -9.37
C PRO A 100 0.16 -15.83 -9.16
N LEU A 101 -0.20 -16.58 -10.21
CA LEU A 101 -0.52 -18.02 -10.10
C LEU A 101 0.66 -18.81 -9.53
N ARG A 102 1.88 -18.57 -10.03
CA ARG A 102 3.11 -19.22 -9.56
C ARG A 102 3.47 -18.84 -8.13
N ILE A 103 3.23 -17.58 -7.73
CA ILE A 103 3.58 -17.09 -6.39
C ILE A 103 2.69 -17.71 -5.31
N VAL A 104 1.40 -17.93 -5.60
CA VAL A 104 0.45 -18.50 -4.63
C VAL A 104 0.37 -20.03 -4.70
N ALA A 105 0.93 -20.64 -5.74
CA ALA A 105 0.89 -22.08 -5.93
C ALA A 105 1.61 -22.83 -4.79
N PRO A 106 0.96 -23.84 -4.18
CA PRO A 106 1.65 -24.81 -3.36
C PRO A 106 2.76 -25.55 -4.14
N PRO A 107 3.78 -26.11 -3.46
CA PRO A 107 4.86 -26.84 -4.14
C PRO A 107 4.32 -27.97 -5.03
N GLY A 108 4.69 -27.93 -6.32
CA GLY A 108 4.30 -28.93 -7.31
C GLY A 108 2.90 -28.77 -7.91
N VAL A 109 2.18 -27.70 -7.55
CA VAL A 109 0.85 -27.36 -8.08
C VAL A 109 0.97 -26.29 -9.17
N CYS A 110 0.08 -26.34 -10.16
CA CYS A 110 -0.05 -25.31 -11.19
C CYS A 110 -1.53 -24.88 -11.26
N PRO A 111 -1.94 -23.86 -10.46
CA PRO A 111 -3.30 -23.37 -10.49
C PRO A 111 -3.64 -22.80 -11.87
N GLU A 112 -4.79 -23.20 -12.39
CA GLU A 112 -5.32 -22.68 -13.65
C GLU A 112 -6.51 -21.74 -13.36
N PRO A 113 -6.62 -20.61 -14.09
CA PRO A 113 -7.79 -19.76 -13.99
C PRO A 113 -9.00 -20.39 -14.68
N LEU A 114 -10.18 -20.22 -14.08
CA LEU A 114 -11.48 -20.49 -14.69
C LEU A 114 -11.89 -19.26 -15.52
N THR A 115 -12.14 -19.45 -16.82
CA THR A 115 -12.31 -18.34 -17.79
C THR A 115 -13.44 -18.61 -18.78
N GLU A 116 -13.66 -17.71 -19.75
CA GLU A 116 -14.68 -17.91 -20.80
C GLU A 116 -14.52 -19.21 -21.60
N SER A 117 -13.31 -19.77 -21.69
CA SER A 117 -13.11 -21.06 -22.36
C SER A 117 -13.81 -22.22 -21.67
N ASP A 118 -14.13 -22.08 -20.37
CA ASP A 118 -14.81 -23.09 -19.57
C ASP A 118 -16.35 -23.02 -19.69
N GLY A 119 -16.88 -22.08 -20.49
CA GLY A 119 -18.29 -22.02 -20.88
C GLY A 119 -19.24 -21.77 -19.71
N ALA A 120 -20.29 -22.60 -19.59
CA ALA A 120 -21.34 -22.43 -18.57
C ALA A 120 -20.79 -22.44 -17.14
N ARG A 121 -19.74 -23.24 -16.88
CA ARG A 121 -19.09 -23.30 -15.57
C ARG A 121 -18.55 -21.94 -15.12
N PHE A 122 -17.92 -21.19 -16.03
CA PHE A 122 -17.47 -19.83 -15.74
C PHE A 122 -18.66 -18.86 -15.56
N GLY A 123 -19.72 -19.02 -16.35
CA GLY A 123 -20.95 -18.23 -16.19
C GLY A 123 -21.57 -18.39 -14.81
N ASP A 124 -21.77 -19.64 -14.37
CA ASP A 124 -22.34 -19.96 -13.06
C ASP A 124 -21.47 -19.40 -11.92
N ALA A 125 -20.15 -19.58 -12.02
CA ALA A 125 -19.21 -19.04 -11.03
C ALA A 125 -19.23 -17.50 -10.99
N LEU A 126 -19.33 -16.84 -12.15
CA LEU A 126 -19.41 -15.38 -12.26
C LEU A 126 -20.69 -14.83 -11.61
N GLU A 127 -21.82 -15.53 -11.73
CA GLU A 127 -23.06 -15.18 -11.04
C GLU A 127 -22.91 -15.25 -9.51
N ILE A 128 -22.28 -16.32 -8.99
CA ILE A 128 -21.98 -16.45 -7.56
C ILE A 128 -21.08 -15.31 -7.08
N VAL A 129 -20.08 -14.91 -7.88
CA VAL A 129 -19.20 -13.78 -7.55
C VAL A 129 -19.99 -12.47 -7.50
N ALA A 130 -20.84 -12.20 -8.50
CA ALA A 130 -21.67 -11.01 -8.53
C ALA A 130 -22.58 -10.92 -7.29
N GLU A 131 -23.19 -12.04 -6.91
CA GLU A 131 -23.99 -12.14 -5.69
C GLU A 131 -23.16 -11.92 -4.43
N GLY A 132 -21.93 -12.46 -4.37
CA GLY A 132 -21.02 -12.28 -3.24
C GLY A 132 -20.56 -10.84 -3.06
N VAL A 133 -20.23 -10.14 -4.15
CA VAL A 133 -19.90 -8.71 -4.13
C VAL A 133 -21.09 -7.90 -3.63
N ARG A 134 -22.30 -8.20 -4.11
CA ARG A 134 -23.54 -7.56 -3.63
C ARG A 134 -23.77 -7.82 -2.15
N LEU A 135 -23.59 -9.07 -1.70
CA LEU A 135 -23.74 -9.47 -0.31
C LEU A 135 -22.75 -8.75 0.61
N PHE A 136 -21.48 -8.62 0.20
CA PHE A 136 -20.48 -7.87 0.96
C PHE A 136 -20.90 -6.40 1.15
N ARG A 137 -21.33 -5.75 0.06
CA ARG A 137 -21.83 -4.36 0.11
C ARG A 137 -23.10 -4.20 0.95
N GLU A 138 -23.94 -5.23 1.01
CA GLU A 138 -25.15 -5.24 1.83
C GLU A 138 -24.83 -5.39 3.33
N ILE A 139 -23.97 -6.35 3.69
CA ILE A 139 -23.61 -6.64 5.08
C ILE A 139 -22.73 -5.55 5.70
N ALA A 140 -21.73 -5.06 4.95
CA ALA A 140 -20.72 -4.15 5.47
C ALA A 140 -20.34 -3.07 4.44
N PRO A 141 -21.28 -2.17 4.06
CA PRO A 141 -21.10 -1.24 2.95
C PRO A 141 -19.84 -0.39 3.04
N GLN A 142 -19.56 0.19 4.22
CA GLN A 142 -18.39 1.04 4.44
C GLN A 142 -17.07 0.25 4.36
N MET A 143 -17.07 -1.01 4.79
CA MET A 143 -15.90 -1.89 4.65
C MET A 143 -15.73 -2.33 3.19
N ALA A 144 -16.83 -2.61 2.48
CA ALA A 144 -16.78 -2.96 1.07
C ALA A 144 -16.23 -1.82 0.21
N ASP A 145 -16.71 -0.59 0.41
CA ASP A 145 -16.18 0.60 -0.28
C ASP A 145 -14.70 0.83 0.03
N ASP A 146 -14.29 0.55 1.27
CA ASP A 146 -12.92 0.75 1.73
C ASP A 146 -11.94 -0.32 1.22
N LEU A 147 -12.33 -1.59 1.22
CA LEU A 147 -11.46 -2.72 0.81
C LEU A 147 -11.47 -2.97 -0.70
N LEU A 148 -12.65 -2.94 -1.35
CA LEU A 148 -12.76 -3.24 -2.78
C LEU A 148 -12.08 -2.19 -3.65
N ALA A 149 -11.88 -0.96 -3.14
CA ALA A 149 -11.12 0.07 -3.83
C ALA A 149 -9.65 -0.35 -4.10
N HIS A 150 -9.12 -1.31 -3.34
CA HIS A 150 -7.76 -1.83 -3.49
C HIS A 150 -7.69 -3.10 -4.36
N VAL A 151 -8.83 -3.72 -4.67
CA VAL A 151 -8.92 -4.92 -5.52
C VAL A 151 -9.14 -4.48 -6.96
N SER A 152 -8.08 -4.54 -7.77
CA SER A 152 -8.12 -4.17 -9.19
C SER A 152 -8.51 -5.34 -10.08
N MET A 153 -8.33 -6.57 -9.61
CA MET A 153 -8.59 -7.78 -10.38
C MET A 153 -8.93 -8.96 -9.45
N LEU A 154 -9.87 -9.80 -9.89
CA LEU A 154 -10.22 -11.07 -9.26
C LEU A 154 -10.02 -12.22 -10.26
N ALA A 155 -9.26 -13.25 -9.89
CA ALA A 155 -9.12 -14.47 -10.69
C ALA A 155 -9.80 -15.64 -9.98
N LEU A 156 -10.67 -16.35 -10.69
CA LEU A 156 -11.25 -17.61 -10.21
C LEU A 156 -10.32 -18.74 -10.59
N LEU A 157 -10.01 -19.63 -9.66
CA LEU A 157 -9.17 -20.81 -9.89
C LEU A 157 -10.05 -22.03 -10.13
N LYS A 158 -9.63 -22.91 -11.05
CA LYS A 158 -10.28 -24.21 -11.22
C LYS A 158 -10.00 -25.07 -10.00
N ARG A 159 -11.06 -25.53 -9.33
CA ARG A 159 -11.01 -26.35 -8.11
C ARG A 159 -10.07 -27.55 -8.19
N GLU A 160 -10.02 -28.20 -9.34
CA GLU A 160 -9.18 -29.38 -9.59
C GLU A 160 -7.68 -29.06 -9.70
N THR A 161 -7.30 -27.79 -9.89
CA THR A 161 -5.91 -27.35 -10.06
C THR A 161 -5.41 -26.42 -8.96
N SER A 162 -6.30 -25.85 -8.14
CA SER A 162 -5.94 -24.85 -7.11
C SER A 162 -5.04 -25.40 -6.01
N GLY A 163 -5.01 -26.73 -5.83
CA GLY A 163 -4.18 -27.38 -4.81
C GLY A 163 -4.59 -27.05 -3.38
N GLY A 164 -5.86 -26.69 -3.17
CA GLY A 164 -6.41 -26.33 -1.86
C GLY A 164 -6.23 -24.86 -1.48
N VAL A 165 -5.80 -24.00 -2.41
CA VAL A 165 -5.87 -22.54 -2.24
C VAL A 165 -7.33 -22.12 -2.23
N VAL A 166 -7.85 -21.67 -1.08
CA VAL A 166 -9.23 -21.18 -0.94
C VAL A 166 -9.33 -19.72 -1.41
N SER A 167 -8.44 -18.87 -0.90
CA SER A 167 -8.21 -17.51 -1.35
C SER A 167 -6.74 -17.16 -1.17
N ALA A 168 -6.23 -16.26 -2.00
CA ALA A 168 -4.87 -15.74 -1.89
C ALA A 168 -4.73 -14.35 -2.52
N SER A 169 -3.83 -13.59 -1.95
CA SER A 169 -3.25 -12.36 -2.49
C SER A 169 -1.75 -12.37 -2.20
N SER A 170 -1.00 -11.45 -2.82
CA SER A 170 0.42 -11.36 -2.57
C SER A 170 0.91 -9.93 -2.70
N ARG A 171 1.73 -9.50 -1.72
CA ARG A 171 2.44 -8.22 -1.77
C ARG A 171 3.32 -8.05 -3.01
N TYR A 172 3.72 -9.15 -3.66
CA TYR A 172 4.52 -9.11 -4.88
C TYR A 172 3.67 -8.72 -6.09
N VAL A 173 2.39 -9.10 -6.13
CA VAL A 173 1.47 -8.77 -7.23
C VAL A 173 0.26 -8.06 -6.65
N PRO A 174 0.43 -6.87 -6.04
CA PRO A 174 -0.66 -6.24 -5.33
C PRO A 174 -1.75 -5.77 -6.29
N GLY A 175 -3.00 -5.87 -5.85
CA GLY A 175 -4.23 -5.53 -6.54
C GLY A 175 -4.96 -6.74 -7.14
N ILE A 176 -4.45 -7.97 -6.99
CA ILE A 176 -5.11 -9.19 -7.47
C ILE A 176 -5.52 -10.09 -6.32
N VAL A 177 -6.79 -10.46 -6.33
CA VAL A 177 -7.33 -11.52 -5.47
C VAL A 177 -7.50 -12.78 -6.30
N LEU A 178 -7.08 -13.92 -5.78
CA LEU A 178 -7.35 -15.24 -6.35
C LEU A 178 -8.27 -15.98 -5.39
N ILE A 179 -9.34 -16.57 -5.91
CA ILE A 179 -10.23 -17.44 -5.11
C ILE A 179 -10.43 -18.76 -5.83
N ASP A 180 -10.56 -19.84 -5.06
CA ASP A 180 -11.05 -21.10 -5.60
C ASP A 180 -12.45 -20.92 -6.21
N GLU A 181 -12.84 -21.82 -7.10
CA GLU A 181 -14.19 -21.83 -7.66
C GLU A 181 -15.23 -21.79 -6.51
N PRO A 182 -15.99 -20.70 -6.36
CA PRO A 182 -16.86 -20.53 -5.20
C PRO A 182 -18.12 -21.39 -5.36
N SER A 183 -18.68 -21.84 -4.24
CA SER A 183 -19.97 -22.55 -4.20
C SER A 183 -21.07 -21.68 -3.59
N THR A 184 -20.71 -20.63 -2.86
CA THR A 184 -21.67 -19.72 -2.24
C THR A 184 -21.25 -18.25 -2.33
N PRO A 185 -22.20 -17.30 -2.34
CA PRO A 185 -21.90 -15.87 -2.26
C PRO A 185 -21.12 -15.47 -1.01
N LEU A 186 -21.34 -16.15 0.12
CA LEU A 186 -20.67 -15.85 1.38
C LEU A 186 -19.17 -16.18 1.32
N GLU A 187 -18.77 -17.26 0.64
CA GLU A 187 -17.36 -17.59 0.41
C GLU A 187 -16.65 -16.46 -0.36
N VAL A 188 -17.30 -15.89 -1.37
CA VAL A 188 -16.77 -14.76 -2.12
C VAL A 188 -16.67 -13.51 -1.25
N ALA A 189 -17.74 -13.18 -0.50
CA ALA A 189 -17.74 -12.02 0.39
C ALA A 189 -16.63 -12.12 1.45
N GLU A 190 -16.48 -13.29 2.08
CA GLU A 190 -15.44 -13.57 3.05
C GLU A 190 -14.04 -13.45 2.44
N ALA A 191 -13.81 -14.07 1.28
CA ALA A 191 -12.53 -13.98 0.59
C ALA A 191 -12.18 -12.53 0.21
N LEU A 192 -13.16 -11.74 -0.24
CA LEU A 192 -12.95 -10.32 -0.56
C LEU A 192 -12.65 -9.47 0.68
N VAL A 193 -13.23 -9.81 1.84
CA VAL A 193 -12.85 -9.15 3.11
C VAL A 193 -11.42 -9.52 3.49
N HIS A 194 -11.06 -10.81 3.42
CA HIS A 194 -9.72 -11.28 3.79
C HIS A 194 -8.66 -10.71 2.87
N GLU A 195 -8.74 -11.03 1.58
CA GLU A 195 -7.72 -10.65 0.62
C GLU A 195 -7.77 -9.15 0.31
N GLY A 196 -8.95 -8.52 0.31
CA GLY A 196 -9.06 -7.07 0.19
C GLY A 196 -8.44 -6.31 1.37
N ALA A 197 -8.44 -6.90 2.58
CA ALA A 197 -7.71 -6.34 3.71
C ALA A 197 -6.19 -6.40 3.49
N HIS A 198 -5.66 -7.54 3.01
CA HIS A 198 -4.25 -7.64 2.62
C HIS A 198 -3.89 -6.61 1.54
N GLU A 199 -4.72 -6.46 0.51
CA GLU A 199 -4.47 -5.48 -0.56
C GLU A 199 -4.42 -4.04 -0.05
N LYS A 200 -5.35 -3.68 0.84
CA LYS A 200 -5.31 -2.38 1.51
C LYS A 200 -4.07 -2.22 2.37
N PHE A 201 -3.67 -3.27 3.11
CA PHE A 201 -2.46 -3.25 3.91
C PHE A 201 -1.21 -3.07 3.05
N PHE A 202 -1.11 -3.72 1.89
CA PHE A 202 0.03 -3.54 0.99
C PHE A 202 0.12 -2.10 0.49
N ASP A 203 -1.00 -1.49 0.14
CA ASP A 203 -1.03 -0.07 -0.24
C ASP A 203 -0.66 0.86 0.92
N LEU A 204 -1.13 0.56 2.13
CA LEU A 204 -0.71 1.29 3.34
C LEU A 204 0.79 1.14 3.58
N ALA A 205 1.36 -0.07 3.46
CA ALA A 205 2.75 -0.33 3.73
C ALA A 205 3.72 0.38 2.76
N ILE A 206 3.33 0.58 1.50
CA ILE A 206 4.18 1.28 0.51
C ILE A 206 4.02 2.81 0.54
N VAL A 207 2.95 3.33 1.14
CA VAL A 207 2.64 4.77 1.16
C VAL A 207 2.83 5.39 2.54
N LYS A 208 2.56 4.65 3.62
CA LYS A 208 2.46 5.16 4.99
C LYS A 208 3.52 4.58 5.91
N GLU A 209 3.61 5.15 7.10
CA GLU A 209 4.65 4.78 8.08
C GLU A 209 4.20 3.54 8.86
N PHE A 210 4.47 2.35 8.33
CA PHE A 210 4.05 1.09 8.95
C PHE A 210 5.18 0.37 9.68
N VAL A 211 6.27 0.05 8.99
CA VAL A 211 7.33 -0.83 9.51
C VAL A 211 8.68 -0.12 9.43
N ASP A 212 9.44 -0.15 10.53
CA ASP A 212 10.81 0.40 10.62
C ASP A 212 11.82 -0.53 9.92
N ALA A 213 12.96 0.00 9.47
CA ALA A 213 14.07 -0.81 8.95
C ALA A 213 14.55 -1.90 9.93
N ARG A 214 14.37 -1.68 11.25
CA ARG A 214 14.68 -2.66 12.32
C ARG A 214 13.71 -3.84 12.39
N ALA A 215 12.64 -3.86 11.60
CA ALA A 215 11.65 -4.92 11.65
C ALA A 215 12.17 -6.30 11.24
N GLU A 216 13.27 -6.35 10.47
CA GLU A 216 13.92 -7.61 10.09
C GLU A 216 14.63 -8.29 11.29
N ASP A 217 14.95 -7.52 12.34
CA ASP A 217 15.65 -8.02 13.53
C ASP A 217 14.70 -8.57 14.61
N VAL A 218 13.39 -8.48 14.38
CA VAL A 218 12.35 -8.86 15.34
C VAL A 218 12.13 -10.37 15.30
N ASP A 219 11.82 -10.96 16.46
CA ASP A 219 11.46 -12.37 16.54
C ASP A 219 10.27 -12.71 15.63
N PHE A 220 10.24 -13.93 15.13
CA PHE A 220 9.11 -14.43 14.35
C PHE A 220 7.94 -14.74 15.27
N PHE A 221 6.74 -14.32 14.88
CA PHE A 221 5.51 -14.81 15.49
C PHE A 221 5.27 -16.26 15.04
N GLU A 222 5.11 -17.19 15.99
CA GLU A 222 4.72 -18.56 15.70
C GLU A 222 3.23 -18.74 16.02
N ASN A 223 2.42 -19.00 15.00
CA ASN A 223 0.97 -19.10 15.21
C ASN A 223 0.56 -20.42 15.89
N SER A 224 -0.49 -20.37 16.72
CA SER A 224 -0.95 -21.52 17.51
C SER A 224 -1.60 -22.65 16.71
N TRP A 225 -2.02 -22.41 15.46
CA TRP A 225 -2.83 -23.36 14.68
C TRP A 225 -2.07 -24.14 13.61
N SER A 226 -0.92 -23.64 13.16
CA SER A 226 -0.10 -24.29 12.13
C SER A 226 1.38 -24.32 12.47
N HIS A 227 1.81 -23.65 13.54
CA HIS A 227 3.23 -23.49 13.91
C HIS A 227 4.07 -22.83 12.81
N ALA A 228 3.42 -22.12 11.88
CA ALA A 228 4.14 -21.33 10.89
C ALA A 228 4.73 -20.09 11.58
N ARG A 229 5.97 -19.78 11.20
CA ARG A 229 6.73 -18.65 11.73
C ARG A 229 6.63 -17.49 10.75
N TRP A 230 6.17 -16.34 11.22
CA TRP A 230 5.91 -15.16 10.41
C TRP A 230 6.78 -13.98 10.84
N PRO A 231 7.45 -13.30 9.89
CA PRO A 231 8.12 -12.04 10.18
C PRO A 231 7.08 -10.96 10.51
N LEU A 232 7.52 -9.88 11.19
CA LEU A 232 6.66 -8.81 11.68
C LEU A 232 5.65 -8.27 10.64
N GLU A 233 6.10 -7.99 9.42
CA GLU A 233 5.24 -7.48 8.34
C GLU A 233 4.10 -8.45 8.00
N GLN A 234 4.42 -9.75 7.87
CA GLN A 234 3.41 -10.79 7.59
C GLN A 234 2.47 -10.97 8.78
N THR A 235 3.00 -10.89 10.00
CA THR A 235 2.20 -10.94 11.23
C THR A 235 1.21 -9.80 11.29
N PHE A 236 1.63 -8.57 10.96
CA PHE A 236 0.75 -7.40 10.93
C PHE A 236 -0.32 -7.51 9.84
N ALA A 237 0.05 -7.94 8.62
CA ALA A 237 -0.89 -8.17 7.54
C ALA A 237 -1.96 -9.21 7.93
N ALA A 238 -1.54 -10.33 8.53
CA ALA A 238 -2.46 -11.37 9.02
C ALA A 238 -3.39 -10.84 10.11
N TRP A 239 -2.86 -10.10 11.08
CA TRP A 239 -3.66 -9.45 12.13
C TRP A 239 -4.73 -8.52 11.55
N HIS A 240 -4.34 -7.68 10.59
CA HIS A 240 -5.22 -6.73 9.93
C HIS A 240 -6.37 -7.44 9.20
N ALA A 241 -6.06 -8.48 8.43
CA ALA A 241 -7.06 -9.29 7.76
C ALA A 241 -8.03 -10.01 8.72
N TYR A 242 -7.51 -10.65 9.77
CA TYR A 242 -8.36 -11.30 10.77
C TYR A 242 -9.22 -10.31 11.54
N THR A 243 -8.74 -9.09 11.77
CA THR A 243 -9.53 -8.02 12.41
C THR A 243 -10.68 -7.58 11.51
N CYS A 244 -10.43 -7.41 10.21
CA CYS A 244 -11.49 -7.13 9.22
C CYS A 244 -12.53 -8.26 9.19
N LEU A 245 -12.09 -9.52 9.12
CA LEU A 245 -12.97 -10.69 9.15
C LEU A 245 -13.79 -10.79 10.45
N ALA A 246 -13.20 -10.50 11.61
CA ALA A 246 -13.90 -10.53 12.88
C ALA A 246 -15.01 -9.47 12.96
N GLN A 247 -14.79 -8.29 12.36
CA GLN A 247 -15.82 -7.25 12.24
C GLN A 247 -16.90 -7.62 11.21
N PHE A 248 -16.50 -8.16 10.06
CA PHE A 248 -17.45 -8.66 9.06
C PHE A 248 -18.33 -9.78 9.62
N SER A 249 -17.74 -10.77 10.31
CA SER A 249 -18.46 -11.85 11.01
C SER A 249 -19.52 -11.32 11.98
N THR A 250 -19.22 -10.23 12.69
CA THR A 250 -20.19 -9.60 13.60
C THR A 250 -21.39 -9.02 12.84
N SER A 251 -21.17 -8.53 11.62
CA SER A 251 -22.19 -7.92 10.77
C SER A 251 -23.00 -8.99 9.99
N ALA A 252 -22.35 -10.09 9.59
CA ALA A 252 -22.98 -11.19 8.85
C ALA A 252 -24.00 -11.98 9.68
N GLY A 253 -23.94 -11.90 11.01
CA GLY A 253 -24.96 -12.48 11.89
C GLY A 253 -24.98 -14.02 11.85
N THR A 254 -26.10 -14.61 11.43
CA THR A 254 -26.34 -16.06 11.48
C THR A 254 -26.22 -16.77 10.13
N GLU A 255 -25.70 -16.09 9.10
CA GLU A 255 -25.44 -16.73 7.80
C GLU A 255 -24.52 -17.95 8.00
N PRO A 256 -24.88 -19.14 7.48
CA PRO A 256 -24.13 -20.36 7.75
C PRO A 256 -22.77 -20.30 7.02
N PRO A 257 -21.64 -20.38 7.75
CA PRO A 257 -20.33 -20.35 7.14
C PRO A 257 -20.08 -21.62 6.30
N GLY A 258 -19.34 -21.47 5.20
CA GLY A 258 -18.82 -22.59 4.43
C GLY A 258 -17.82 -23.45 5.24
N PRO A 259 -17.50 -24.68 4.79
CA PRO A 259 -16.66 -25.61 5.52
C PRO A 259 -15.22 -25.11 5.76
N HIS A 260 -14.76 -24.17 4.94
CA HIS A 260 -13.42 -23.57 5.02
C HIS A 260 -13.43 -22.13 5.56
N SER A 261 -14.57 -21.68 6.08
CA SER A 261 -14.72 -20.32 6.59
C SER A 261 -13.81 -20.06 7.79
N LEU A 262 -13.17 -18.90 7.76
CA LEU A 262 -12.36 -18.30 8.80
C LEU A 262 -13.18 -17.44 9.76
N LEU A 263 -14.43 -17.09 9.43
CA LEU A 263 -15.28 -16.25 10.29
C LEU A 263 -15.37 -16.75 11.74
N PRO A 264 -15.55 -18.06 12.02
CA PRO A 264 -15.65 -18.56 13.40
C PRO A 264 -14.36 -18.37 14.22
N VAL A 265 -13.20 -18.32 13.57
CA VAL A 265 -11.89 -18.24 14.24
C VAL A 265 -11.24 -16.87 14.13
N ALA A 266 -11.77 -15.98 13.29
CA ALA A 266 -11.16 -14.69 12.95
C ALA A 266 -10.87 -13.84 14.19
N ARG A 267 -11.81 -13.75 15.13
CA ARG A 267 -11.63 -12.96 16.36
C ARG A 267 -10.53 -13.53 17.25
N ALA A 268 -10.50 -14.84 17.44
CA ALA A 268 -9.47 -15.49 18.28
C ALA A 268 -8.07 -15.27 17.69
N ARG A 269 -7.92 -15.44 16.38
CA ARG A 269 -6.65 -15.20 15.68
C ARG A 269 -6.24 -13.72 15.70
N ALA A 270 -7.18 -12.79 15.49
CA ALA A 270 -6.92 -11.36 15.60
C ALA A 270 -6.43 -10.96 17.01
N THR A 271 -7.01 -11.54 18.06
CA THR A 271 -6.57 -11.29 19.43
C THR A 271 -5.16 -11.85 19.67
N GLU A 272 -4.91 -13.12 19.35
CA GLU A 272 -3.60 -13.75 19.54
C GLU A 272 -2.47 -12.96 18.86
N ILE A 273 -2.67 -12.60 17.59
CA ILE A 273 -1.66 -11.85 16.85
C ILE A 273 -1.55 -10.40 17.38
N GLY A 274 -2.67 -9.78 17.72
CA GLY A 274 -2.69 -8.40 18.22
C GLY A 274 -1.98 -8.24 19.56
N ASP A 275 -2.14 -9.20 20.46
CA ASP A 275 -1.41 -9.25 21.74
C ASP A 275 0.10 -9.31 21.50
N TRP A 276 0.54 -10.17 20.59
CA TRP A 276 1.96 -10.26 20.21
C TRP A 276 2.48 -8.96 19.59
N LEU A 277 1.71 -8.30 18.72
CA LEU A 277 2.11 -7.02 18.11
C LEU A 277 2.25 -5.89 19.15
N LEU A 278 1.44 -5.89 20.21
CA LEU A 278 1.55 -4.91 21.30
C LEU A 278 2.83 -5.12 22.13
N GLU A 279 3.29 -6.35 22.29
CA GLU A 279 4.56 -6.66 22.95
C GLU A 279 5.78 -6.20 22.14
N HIS A 280 5.61 -5.94 20.83
CA HIS A 280 6.66 -5.53 19.90
C HIS A 280 6.35 -4.15 19.27
N GLU A 281 5.63 -3.27 19.97
CA GLU A 281 5.20 -1.99 19.39
C GLU A 281 6.35 -1.00 19.15
N GLU A 282 7.52 -1.20 19.76
CA GLU A 282 8.68 -0.31 19.68
C GLU A 282 9.34 -0.25 18.28
N VAL A 283 9.09 -1.27 17.46
CA VAL A 283 9.55 -1.37 16.06
C VAL A 283 8.47 -0.99 15.04
N LEU A 284 7.25 -0.74 15.51
CA LEU A 284 6.16 -0.23 14.67
C LEU A 284 6.29 1.29 14.50
N LEU A 285 5.95 1.79 13.31
CA LEU A 285 5.92 3.23 13.04
C LEU A 285 4.55 3.84 13.41
N SER A 286 4.37 5.14 13.12
CA SER A 286 3.29 5.93 13.68
C SER A 286 1.89 5.48 13.26
N ASP A 287 1.70 5.22 11.97
CA ASP A 287 0.41 4.82 11.42
C ASP A 287 0.02 3.41 11.85
N SER A 288 0.98 2.48 11.91
CA SER A 288 0.75 1.10 12.35
C SER A 288 0.43 1.03 13.85
N ARG A 289 1.13 1.78 14.71
CA ARG A 289 0.78 1.89 16.15
C ARG A 289 -0.63 2.45 16.33
N ARG A 290 -0.97 3.51 15.61
CA ARG A 290 -2.30 4.11 15.67
C ARG A 290 -3.38 3.11 15.27
N LEU A 291 -3.15 2.34 14.22
CA LEU A 291 -4.06 1.29 13.77
C LEU A 291 -4.19 0.18 14.82
N LEU A 292 -3.06 -0.32 15.34
CA LEU A 292 -2.98 -1.37 16.35
C LEU A 292 -3.77 -1.01 17.61
N HIS A 293 -3.45 0.13 18.23
CA HIS A 293 -4.13 0.59 19.44
C HIS A 293 -5.62 0.85 19.20
N GLY A 294 -5.97 1.47 18.07
CA GLY A 294 -7.35 1.77 17.72
C GLY A 294 -8.21 0.51 17.57
N LEU A 295 -7.68 -0.53 16.91
CA LEU A 295 -8.40 -1.79 16.67
C LEU A 295 -8.39 -2.73 17.87
N HIS A 296 -7.34 -2.69 18.69
CA HIS A 296 -7.26 -3.47 19.92
C HIS A 296 -8.14 -2.88 21.05
N GLY A 297 -8.60 -1.63 20.92
CA GLY A 297 -9.46 -0.97 21.91
C GLY A 297 -8.68 -0.37 23.09
N SER A 298 -7.35 -0.24 22.95
CA SER A 298 -6.52 0.48 23.90
C SER A 298 -6.77 1.99 23.77
N PRO A 299 -6.96 2.74 24.88
CA PRO A 299 -7.06 4.18 24.81
C PRO A 299 -5.77 4.69 24.17
N ALA A 300 -5.87 5.38 23.03
CA ALA A 300 -4.72 5.95 22.34
C ALA A 300 -3.88 6.71 23.37
N GLY A 301 -2.73 6.16 23.74
CA GLY A 301 -1.77 6.83 24.61
C GLY A 301 -1.52 8.21 24.01
N ALA A 302 -1.55 9.24 24.86
CA ALA A 302 -1.46 10.63 24.45
C ALA A 302 -0.35 10.82 23.41
N VAL A 303 -0.76 11.21 22.20
CA VAL A 303 0.04 11.76 21.09
C VAL A 303 1.50 11.33 21.11
N MET A 304 1.78 10.29 20.32
CA MET A 304 3.12 9.89 19.90
C MET A 304 4.03 11.10 19.67
N ARG A 305 5.22 11.05 20.26
CA ARG A 305 6.35 11.87 19.79
C ARG A 305 6.44 11.71 18.28
N ARG A 306 6.53 12.83 17.55
CA ARG A 306 7.05 12.80 16.17
C ARG A 306 8.28 11.91 16.19
N SER A 307 8.34 10.96 15.26
CA SER A 307 9.50 10.09 15.08
C SER A 307 10.75 10.96 15.18
N GLU A 308 11.55 10.73 16.23
CA GLU A 308 12.89 11.30 16.38
C GLU A 308 13.77 10.59 15.33
N VAL A 309 13.42 10.69 14.04
CA VAL A 309 14.38 10.45 12.98
C VAL A 309 15.47 11.46 13.26
N ASP A 310 16.71 10.97 13.36
CA ASP A 310 17.91 11.76 13.62
C ASP A 310 17.98 12.86 12.54
N CYS A 311 17.34 13.99 12.85
CA CYS A 311 17.03 15.01 11.87
C CYS A 311 18.34 15.71 11.59
N ALA A 312 19.01 15.31 10.51
CA ALA A 312 20.16 16.03 9.97
C ALA A 312 19.77 17.50 9.87
N THR A 313 20.25 18.30 10.81
CA THR A 313 19.95 19.72 10.86
C THR A 313 21.09 20.40 10.14
N LEU A 314 20.76 21.22 9.14
CA LEU A 314 21.77 22.02 8.47
C LEU A 314 22.56 22.86 9.48
N CYS A 315 23.89 22.85 9.33
CA CYS A 315 24.76 23.72 10.08
C CYS A 315 24.44 25.19 9.77
N ASP A 316 24.48 26.06 10.78
CA ASP A 316 24.13 27.48 10.64
C ASP A 316 24.91 28.18 9.51
N GLU A 317 26.19 27.84 9.34
CA GLU A 317 27.08 28.42 8.31
C GLU A 317 26.59 28.17 6.87
N THR A 318 25.82 27.12 6.62
CA THR A 318 25.30 26.80 5.27
C THR A 318 23.97 27.51 4.98
N LEU A 319 23.31 28.08 5.99
CA LEU A 319 22.03 28.76 5.86
C LEU A 319 22.18 30.26 5.56
N ASP A 320 23.21 30.91 6.10
CA ASP A 320 23.33 32.38 6.05
C ASP A 320 23.54 32.93 4.63
N ASP A 321 24.15 32.17 3.71
CA ASP A 321 24.26 32.49 2.27
C ASP A 321 23.63 31.41 1.35
N GLY A 322 22.85 30.50 1.95
CA GLY A 322 22.41 29.26 1.32
C GLY A 322 21.47 29.48 0.15
N HIS A 323 21.93 29.18 -1.06
CA HIS A 323 21.08 28.96 -2.21
C HIS A 323 21.01 27.46 -2.48
N PHE A 324 19.81 26.94 -2.71
CA PHE A 324 19.59 25.52 -2.94
C PHE A 324 18.87 25.29 -4.26
N ARG A 325 19.19 24.18 -4.92
CA ARG A 325 18.47 23.70 -6.10
C ARG A 325 18.24 22.20 -6.01
N LEU A 326 17.31 21.69 -6.79
CA LEU A 326 17.14 20.24 -6.94
C LEU A 326 18.36 19.65 -7.63
N HIS A 327 18.79 18.47 -7.19
CA HIS A 327 19.80 17.73 -7.92
C HIS A 327 19.24 17.32 -9.30
N PRO A 328 19.98 17.44 -10.43
CA PRO A 328 19.44 17.21 -11.78
C PRO A 328 18.85 15.80 -12.02
N ASP A 329 19.36 14.80 -11.29
CA ASP A 329 18.87 13.41 -11.36
C ASP A 329 17.62 13.13 -10.52
N VAL A 330 17.08 14.13 -9.82
CA VAL A 330 15.88 13.98 -9.01
C VAL A 330 14.64 14.10 -9.90
N ARG A 331 13.69 13.20 -9.68
CA ARG A 331 12.36 13.21 -10.27
C ARG A 331 11.34 13.30 -9.15
N ILE A 332 10.25 14.00 -9.41
CA ILE A 332 9.23 14.30 -8.41
C ILE A 332 7.86 13.99 -9.02
N ARG A 333 7.03 13.27 -8.27
CA ARG A 333 5.59 13.19 -8.54
C ARG A 333 4.84 13.65 -7.32
N ARG A 334 3.75 14.39 -7.55
CA ARG A 334 2.86 14.88 -6.51
C ARG A 334 1.51 14.20 -6.65
N ALA A 335 1.04 13.63 -5.55
CA ALA A 335 -0.32 13.15 -5.42
C ALA A 335 -1.29 14.34 -5.37
N SER A 336 -2.55 14.14 -5.73
CA SER A 336 -3.63 15.11 -5.52
C SER A 336 -3.81 15.50 -4.04
N THR A 337 -3.34 14.67 -3.11
CA THR A 337 -3.26 14.99 -1.66
C THR A 337 -2.26 16.09 -1.35
N GLY A 338 -1.43 16.49 -2.32
CA GLY A 338 -0.34 17.45 -2.15
C GLY A 338 0.97 16.82 -1.68
N ARG A 339 0.95 15.56 -1.21
CA ARG A 339 2.16 14.84 -0.81
C ARG A 339 3.01 14.48 -2.02
N ALA A 340 4.33 14.65 -1.89
CA ALA A 340 5.27 14.33 -2.94
C ALA A 340 6.01 13.01 -2.67
N VAL A 341 6.29 12.29 -3.75
CA VAL A 341 7.27 11.20 -3.79
C VAL A 341 8.40 11.65 -4.71
N VAL A 342 9.63 11.42 -4.25
CA VAL A 342 10.84 11.80 -4.99
C VAL A 342 11.70 10.58 -5.22
N GLY A 343 12.38 10.57 -6.36
CA GLY A 343 13.29 9.51 -6.71
C GLY A 343 14.54 10.05 -7.37
N ARG A 344 15.67 9.39 -7.12
CA ARG A 344 16.93 9.69 -7.81
C ARG A 344 17.26 8.56 -8.77
N ALA A 345 17.68 8.88 -9.99
CA ALA A 345 18.06 7.92 -11.01
C ALA A 345 19.41 7.20 -10.72
N THR A 346 19.58 6.65 -9.53
CA THR A 346 20.70 5.80 -9.13
C THR A 346 20.44 4.33 -9.49
N GLN A 347 21.42 3.44 -9.30
CA GLN A 347 21.25 1.99 -9.46
C GLN A 347 21.62 1.26 -8.15
N PRO A 348 20.63 0.76 -7.37
CA PRO A 348 19.18 0.90 -7.56
C PRO A 348 18.70 2.35 -7.33
N PRO A 349 17.51 2.74 -7.83
CA PRO A 349 16.98 4.08 -7.57
C PRO A 349 16.61 4.22 -6.09
N GLY A 350 16.99 5.35 -5.49
CA GLY A 350 16.47 5.75 -4.18
C GLY A 350 15.11 6.42 -4.36
N ILE A 351 14.07 5.97 -3.66
CA ILE A 351 12.72 6.54 -3.68
C ILE A 351 12.28 6.87 -2.26
N PHE A 352 11.73 8.06 -2.07
CA PHE A 352 11.37 8.59 -0.77
C PHE A 352 10.00 9.28 -0.83
N TRP A 353 9.12 8.90 0.08
CA TRP A 353 7.95 9.70 0.39
C TRP A 353 8.36 10.89 1.25
N LEU A 354 7.87 12.08 0.89
CA LEU A 354 8.13 13.29 1.64
C LEU A 354 6.97 13.59 2.60
N ASP A 355 7.29 14.16 3.75
CA ASP A 355 6.29 14.77 4.64
C ASP A 355 5.77 16.08 4.04
N SER A 356 4.88 16.78 4.76
CA SER A 356 4.30 18.05 4.28
C SER A 356 5.35 19.12 4.02
N ASP A 357 6.35 19.23 4.88
CA ASP A 357 7.33 20.32 4.86
C ASP A 357 8.34 20.08 3.74
N ALA A 358 8.85 18.85 3.62
CA ALA A 358 9.73 18.43 2.53
C ALA A 358 9.01 18.46 1.18
N SER A 359 7.75 18.02 1.12
CA SER A 359 6.93 18.12 -0.10
C SER A 359 6.75 19.57 -0.55
N TRP A 360 6.62 20.49 0.41
CA TRP A 360 6.51 21.92 0.12
C TRP A 360 7.84 22.50 -0.37
N VAL A 361 8.95 22.25 0.35
CA VAL A 361 10.29 22.75 -0.02
C VAL A 361 10.68 22.28 -1.42
N VAL A 362 10.55 20.99 -1.72
CA VAL A 362 10.86 20.45 -3.05
C VAL A 362 9.98 21.07 -4.15
N GLY A 363 8.77 21.51 -3.81
CA GLY A 363 7.89 22.24 -4.74
C GLY A 363 8.32 23.68 -5.02
N GLN A 364 9.18 24.27 -4.18
CA GLN A 364 9.73 25.62 -4.38
C GLN A 364 11.07 25.64 -5.13
N LEU A 365 11.68 24.48 -5.32
CA LEU A 365 12.98 24.34 -5.95
C LEU A 365 12.83 23.88 -7.40
N ASN A 366 13.77 24.29 -8.25
CA ASN A 366 13.99 23.72 -9.58
C ASN A 366 15.48 23.40 -9.74
N ASP A 367 15.87 22.75 -10.84
CA ASP A 367 17.24 22.31 -11.13
C ASP A 367 18.10 23.40 -11.83
N GLU A 368 17.48 24.44 -12.40
CA GLU A 368 18.16 25.48 -13.17
C GLU A 368 18.55 26.72 -12.34
N THR A 369 17.63 27.20 -11.51
CA THR A 369 17.69 28.46 -10.78
C THR A 369 17.68 28.19 -9.28
N PRO A 370 18.81 28.43 -8.58
CA PRO A 370 18.86 28.28 -7.13
C PRO A 370 17.92 29.23 -6.39
N THR A 371 17.25 28.72 -5.36
CA THR A 371 16.36 29.48 -4.48
C THR A 371 17.07 29.79 -3.17
N SER A 372 17.03 31.05 -2.73
CA SER A 372 17.64 31.46 -1.46
C SER A 372 16.80 31.00 -0.25
N VAL A 373 17.47 30.73 0.87
CA VAL A 373 16.80 30.42 2.15
C VAL A 373 15.89 31.56 2.60
N GLU A 374 16.28 32.81 2.39
CA GLU A 374 15.47 33.98 2.76
C GLU A 374 14.12 33.99 2.04
N LEU A 375 14.13 33.67 0.73
CA LEU A 375 12.91 33.58 -0.07
C LEU A 375 12.03 32.42 0.42
N LEU A 376 12.62 31.24 0.64
CA LEU A 376 11.91 30.08 1.19
C LEU A 376 11.30 30.41 2.56
N LEU A 377 12.02 31.11 3.44
CA LEU A 377 11.53 31.50 4.76
C LEU A 377 10.36 32.46 4.67
N SER A 378 10.44 33.48 3.81
CA SER A 378 9.34 34.42 3.60
C SER A 378 8.08 33.70 3.13
N GLN A 379 8.20 32.81 2.14
CA GLN A 379 7.07 32.04 1.61
C GLN A 379 6.52 31.03 2.63
N ALA A 380 7.40 30.39 3.41
CA ALA A 380 7.01 29.43 4.44
C ALA A 380 6.24 30.10 5.59
N CYS A 381 6.60 31.33 5.98
CA CYS A 381 5.85 32.08 7.00
C CYS A 381 4.40 32.35 6.55
N GLU A 382 4.22 32.67 5.26
CA GLU A 382 2.90 32.92 4.66
C GLU A 382 2.10 31.61 4.55
N GLU A 383 2.66 30.60 3.87
CA GLU A 383 1.95 29.34 3.60
C GLU A 383 1.65 28.56 4.90
N TRP A 384 2.63 28.46 5.80
CA TRP A 384 2.46 27.69 7.04
C TRP A 384 1.78 28.49 8.16
N GLN A 385 1.45 29.77 7.92
CA GLN A 385 0.80 30.68 8.86
C GLN A 385 1.48 30.65 10.25
N THR A 386 2.81 30.74 10.24
CA THR A 386 3.62 30.59 11.46
C THR A 386 4.65 31.70 11.59
N ILE A 387 5.19 31.88 12.80
CA ILE A 387 6.22 32.89 13.07
C ILE A 387 7.56 32.46 12.48
N SER A 388 8.38 33.46 12.11
CA SER A 388 9.67 33.27 11.44
C SER A 388 10.58 32.24 12.14
N ASP A 389 10.73 32.32 13.46
CA ASP A 389 11.61 31.40 14.20
C ASP A 389 11.16 29.93 14.14
N LEU A 390 9.85 29.67 14.05
CA LEU A 390 9.33 28.31 13.91
C LEU A 390 9.42 27.83 12.45
N ALA A 391 9.11 28.70 11.49
CA ALA A 391 9.31 28.41 10.07
C ALA A 391 10.78 28.08 9.76
N LEU A 392 11.71 28.91 10.25
CA LEU A 392 13.15 28.72 10.06
C LEU A 392 13.61 27.38 10.63
N ARG A 393 13.20 27.02 11.85
CA ARG A 393 13.55 25.70 12.42
C ARG A 393 13.04 24.54 11.58
N ARG A 394 11.79 24.58 11.13
CA ARG A 394 11.21 23.57 10.24
C ARG A 394 11.95 23.48 8.91
N LEU A 395 12.28 24.62 8.31
CA LEU A 395 13.08 24.69 7.09
C LEU A 395 14.49 24.11 7.27
N ARG A 396 15.18 24.46 8.36
CA ARG A 396 16.53 23.94 8.65
C ARG A 396 16.57 22.42 8.74
N THR A 397 15.60 21.84 9.45
CA THR A 397 15.43 20.39 9.54
C THR A 397 15.11 19.79 8.17
N THR A 398 14.19 20.39 7.43
CA THR A 398 13.74 19.89 6.12
C THR A 398 14.85 19.92 5.08
N ILE A 399 15.50 21.07 4.89
CA ILE A 399 16.58 21.26 3.93
C ILE A 399 17.77 20.38 4.33
N GLY A 400 18.05 20.23 5.64
CA GLY A 400 19.15 19.40 6.12
C GLY A 400 18.93 17.92 5.83
N SER A 401 17.71 17.43 6.01
CA SER A 401 17.30 16.08 5.60
C SER A 401 17.38 15.91 4.08
N LEU A 402 16.80 16.81 3.29
CA LEU A 402 16.84 16.73 1.83
C LEU A 402 18.28 16.74 1.29
N ALA A 403 19.17 17.53 1.90
CA ALA A 403 20.58 17.59 1.54
C ALA A 403 21.34 16.32 1.94
N SER A 404 21.09 15.75 3.13
CA SER A 404 21.73 14.51 3.57
C SER A 404 21.37 13.32 2.67
N TRP A 405 20.16 13.31 2.11
CA TRP A 405 19.71 12.36 1.09
C TRP A 405 20.12 12.72 -0.34
N SER A 406 20.91 13.79 -0.53
CA SER A 406 21.37 14.28 -1.84
C SER A 406 20.23 14.55 -2.84
N LEU A 407 19.07 15.01 -2.34
CA LEU A 407 17.92 15.40 -3.16
C LEU A 407 18.03 16.85 -3.62
N ILE A 408 18.73 17.67 -2.84
CA ILE A 408 19.05 19.06 -3.14
C ILE A 408 20.55 19.28 -2.94
N GLU A 409 21.08 20.31 -3.58
CA GLU A 409 22.48 20.71 -3.43
C GLU A 409 22.61 22.22 -3.19
N PRO A 410 23.62 22.65 -2.42
CA PRO A 410 23.96 24.07 -2.33
C PRO A 410 24.49 24.54 -3.69
N ALA A 411 24.03 25.70 -4.13
CA ALA A 411 24.48 26.35 -5.34
C ALA A 411 25.30 27.59 -4.98
N GLN A 412 26.46 27.74 -5.62
CA GLN A 412 27.18 29.00 -5.55
C GLN A 412 26.47 30.01 -6.45
N THR A 413 26.12 31.17 -5.91
CA THR A 413 25.76 32.31 -6.74
C THR A 413 26.99 32.69 -7.53
N SER A 414 26.99 32.42 -8.83
CA SER A 414 28.03 32.93 -9.71
C SER A 414 27.95 34.45 -9.66
N GLU A 415 28.85 35.08 -8.88
CA GLU A 415 29.06 36.51 -8.91
C GLU A 415 29.30 36.89 -10.37
N LYS A 416 28.36 37.64 -10.96
CA LYS A 416 28.59 38.25 -12.26
C LYS A 416 29.69 39.30 -12.05
N GLU A 417 30.91 38.95 -12.45
CA GLU A 417 32.00 39.92 -12.67
C GLU A 417 31.60 41.03 -13.64
#